data_AF-G8LUR6-F1
#
_entry.id   AF-G8LUR6-F1
#
_cell.length_a   1.000
_cell.length_b   1.000
_cell.length_c   1.000
_cell.angle_alpha   90.00
_cell.angle_beta   90.00
_cell.angle_gamma   90.00
#
_symmetry.space_group_name_H-M   'P 1'
#
loop_
_entity.id
_entity.type
_entity.pdbx_description
1 polymer ?
#
loop_
_entity_poly.entity_id
_entity_poly.type
_entity_poly.pdbx_seq_one_letter_code
_entity_poly.pdbx_strand_id
1 'polypeptide(L)'
;MSGTYLTIYGNGFCAVSKELKVGDELYIPKGYKNELDKMKLTEIAPMPYFTSPFITVEKDSIGNQYAVIFREDGKVDKVILPETYENIVAIYEAKGFKVEKYAQEFSNLHLFEINGKLYWNFSSKGEDVFLDLYGKEEYPLKQDNY
;
A
#
# COMPACT_ATOMS: atom_id res chain seq x y z
N MET A 1 24.10 -0.07 -16.50
CA MET A 1 23.18 -0.42 -15.40
C MET A 1 21.80 -0.02 -15.86
N SER A 2 20.93 -1.00 -16.11
CA SER A 2 19.60 -0.77 -16.67
C SER A 2 18.64 -0.46 -15.52
N GLY A 3 18.17 0.78 -15.42
CA GLY A 3 17.03 1.11 -14.57
C GLY A 3 15.77 0.55 -15.20
N THR A 4 14.91 -0.08 -14.40
CA THR A 4 13.59 -0.52 -14.85
C THR A 4 12.66 0.70 -14.75
N TYR A 5 12.19 1.20 -15.88
CA TYR A 5 11.26 2.33 -15.94
C TYR A 5 9.83 1.80 -15.95
N LEU A 6 9.00 2.22 -14.99
CA LEU A 6 7.56 2.21 -15.15
C LEU A 6 7.17 3.58 -15.74
N THR A 7 6.99 3.63 -17.06
CA THR A 7 6.55 4.87 -17.73
C THR A 7 5.03 4.83 -17.87
N ILE A 8 4.34 5.73 -17.17
CA ILE A 8 2.89 5.90 -17.28
C ILE A 8 2.63 7.11 -18.18
N TYR A 9 2.29 6.89 -19.44
CA TYR A 9 1.79 7.95 -20.32
C TYR A 9 0.27 8.04 -20.19
N GLY A 10 -0.22 9.14 -19.59
CA GLY A 10 -1.63 9.47 -19.53
C GLY A 10 -1.79 10.98 -19.56
N ASN A 11 -2.42 11.49 -20.62
CA ASN A 11 -2.67 12.91 -20.81
C ASN A 11 -3.47 13.50 -19.65
N GLY A 12 -2.90 14.50 -18.98
CA GLY A 12 -3.68 15.46 -18.21
C GLY A 12 -3.89 15.19 -16.73
N PHE A 13 -2.92 14.60 -16.03
CA PHE A 13 -2.76 14.79 -14.58
C PHE A 13 -1.27 14.83 -14.26
N CYS A 14 -0.86 15.72 -13.35
CA CYS A 14 0.53 15.87 -12.94
C CYS A 14 0.96 14.61 -12.18
N ALA A 15 1.36 13.58 -12.92
CA ALA A 15 1.98 12.38 -12.35
C ALA A 15 3.42 12.76 -12.00
N VAL A 16 3.64 13.12 -10.74
CA VAL A 16 5.00 13.22 -10.20
C VAL A 16 5.50 11.78 -10.03
N SER A 17 5.95 11.14 -11.11
CA SER A 17 6.73 9.92 -11.02
C SER A 17 8.09 10.29 -10.45
N LYS A 18 8.27 10.13 -9.13
CA LYS A 18 9.58 10.30 -8.51
C LYS A 18 10.46 9.11 -8.93
N GLU A 19 11.50 9.37 -9.70
CA GLU A 19 12.56 8.38 -9.91
C GLU A 19 13.18 8.05 -8.54
N LEU A 20 13.05 6.80 -8.12
CA LEU A 20 13.63 6.32 -6.87
C LEU A 20 15.15 6.36 -6.97
N LYS A 21 15.78 7.17 -6.12
CA LYS A 21 17.23 7.33 -6.07
C LYS A 21 17.80 6.55 -4.90
N VAL A 22 19.06 6.14 -5.05
CA VAL A 22 19.83 5.57 -3.93
C VAL A 22 19.85 6.61 -2.80
N GLY A 23 19.29 6.25 -1.65
CA GLY A 23 19.16 7.13 -0.48
C GLY A 23 17.79 7.80 -0.30
N ASP A 24 16.79 7.47 -1.14
CA ASP A 24 15.41 7.89 -0.85
C ASP A 24 14.89 7.18 0.40
N GLU A 25 14.32 7.97 1.32
CA GLU A 25 13.69 7.48 2.54
C GLU A 25 12.20 7.22 2.30
N LEU A 26 11.68 6.23 3.02
CA LEU A 26 10.25 5.95 3.08
C LEU A 26 9.49 7.12 3.71
N TYR A 27 8.38 7.52 3.09
CA TYR A 27 7.52 8.57 3.60
C TYR A 27 6.68 8.07 4.78
N ILE A 28 6.94 8.62 5.96
CA ILE A 28 6.20 8.37 7.20
C ILE A 28 5.83 9.72 7.83
N PRO A 29 4.55 10.10 7.89
CA PRO A 29 4.10 11.36 8.47
C PRO A 29 4.47 11.48 9.95
N LYS A 30 5.02 12.63 10.33
CA LYS A 30 5.33 12.90 11.74
C LYS A 30 4.05 12.88 12.58
N GLY A 31 4.05 12.10 13.65
CA GLY A 31 2.95 12.06 14.62
C GLY A 31 1.78 11.16 14.22
N TYR A 32 1.88 10.37 13.13
CA TYR A 32 0.80 9.46 12.73
C TYR A 32 0.38 8.51 13.87
N LYS A 33 1.34 8.02 14.66
CA LYS A 33 1.06 7.18 15.85
C LYS A 33 0.16 7.87 16.88
N ASN A 34 0.34 9.17 17.10
CA ASN A 34 -0.53 9.93 18.01
C ASN A 34 -1.97 10.01 17.47
N GLU A 35 -2.15 10.07 16.15
CA GLU A 35 -3.48 10.02 15.54
C GLU A 35 -4.12 8.64 15.68
N LEU A 36 -3.35 7.55 15.51
CA LEU A 36 -3.82 6.19 15.77
C LEU A 36 -4.27 6.01 17.22
N ASP A 37 -3.48 6.51 18.18
CA ASP A 37 -3.82 6.47 19.60
C ASP A 37 -5.12 7.20 19.92
N LYS A 38 -5.33 8.40 19.34
CA LYS A 38 -6.59 9.15 19.47
C LYS A 38 -7.79 8.37 18.93
N MET A 39 -7.58 7.58 17.87
CA MET A 39 -8.60 6.71 17.28
C MET A 39 -8.78 5.39 18.03
N LYS A 40 -7.96 5.10 19.05
CA LYS A 40 -7.91 3.83 19.79
C LYS A 40 -7.66 2.64 18.87
N LEU A 41 -6.76 2.82 17.91
CA LEU A 41 -6.35 1.81 16.97
C LEU A 41 -4.97 1.24 17.34
N THR A 42 -4.76 -0.03 17.06
CA THR A 42 -3.47 -0.71 17.21
C THR A 42 -2.91 -1.07 15.86
N GLU A 43 -1.69 -0.60 15.57
CA GLU A 43 -0.97 -0.83 14.32
C GLU A 43 -0.68 -2.33 14.16
N ILE A 44 -1.19 -2.91 13.07
CA ILE A 44 -0.84 -4.26 12.61
C ILE A 44 0.40 -4.18 11.74
N ALA A 45 0.35 -3.31 10.73
CA ALA A 45 1.42 -3.20 9.75
C ALA A 45 1.44 -1.80 9.11
N PRO A 46 2.51 -1.01 9.32
CA PRO A 46 2.71 0.20 8.54
C PRO A 46 3.07 -0.19 7.10
N MET A 47 2.48 0.50 6.12
CA MET A 47 2.73 0.28 4.68
C MET A 47 3.34 1.53 4.05
N PRO A 48 4.53 1.98 4.51
CA PRO A 48 5.15 3.16 3.94
C PRO A 48 5.60 2.94 2.50
N TYR A 49 5.64 4.04 1.76
CA TYR A 49 6.18 4.07 0.40
C TYR A 49 6.97 5.37 0.20
N PHE A 50 7.64 5.54 -0.94
CA PHE A 50 8.49 6.71 -1.19
C PHE A 50 7.72 8.02 -1.44
N THR A 51 6.39 7.95 -1.52
CA THR A 51 5.49 9.08 -1.76
C THR A 51 4.23 8.96 -0.92
N SER A 52 3.56 10.09 -0.73
CA SER A 52 2.19 10.16 -0.18
C SER A 52 1.18 9.39 -1.07
N PRO A 53 0.08 8.86 -0.50
CA PRO A 53 -0.25 8.83 0.93
C PRO A 53 0.56 7.78 1.70
N PHE A 54 0.71 7.99 3.01
CA PHE A 54 1.16 6.93 3.92
C PHE A 54 -0.05 6.13 4.38
N ILE A 55 0.01 4.80 4.23
CA ILE A 55 -1.07 3.90 4.59
C ILE A 55 -0.58 2.97 5.70
N THR A 56 -1.45 2.66 6.65
CA THR A 56 -1.20 1.68 7.69
C THR A 56 -2.42 0.81 7.92
N VAL A 57 -2.18 -0.45 8.27
CA VAL A 57 -3.22 -1.42 8.62
C VAL A 57 -3.36 -1.45 10.12
N GLU A 58 -4.59 -1.24 10.58
CA GLU A 58 -4.91 -0.97 11.98
C GLU A 58 -6.03 -1.87 12.46
N LYS A 59 -6.06 -2.16 13.76
CA LYS A 59 -7.13 -2.94 14.40
C LYS A 59 -7.79 -2.15 15.51
N ASP A 60 -9.11 -2.23 15.61
CA ASP A 60 -9.84 -1.74 16.79
C ASP A 60 -9.87 -2.79 17.93
N SER A 61 -10.44 -2.41 19.07
CA SER A 61 -10.51 -3.28 20.26
C SER A 61 -11.40 -4.52 20.09
N ILE A 62 -12.29 -4.54 19.09
CA ILE A 62 -13.18 -5.66 18.82
C ILE A 62 -12.69 -6.54 17.66
N GLY A 63 -11.58 -6.15 17.03
CA GLY A 63 -10.87 -6.96 16.04
C GLY A 63 -11.12 -6.57 14.59
N ASN A 64 -11.92 -5.53 14.29
CA ASN A 64 -12.06 -5.08 12.91
C ASN A 64 -10.77 -4.44 12.43
N GLN A 65 -10.41 -4.70 11.18
CA GLN A 65 -9.24 -4.11 10.56
C GLN A 65 -9.62 -2.96 9.62
N TYR A 66 -8.74 -1.97 9.55
CA TYR A 66 -8.91 -0.77 8.74
C TYR A 66 -7.61 -0.44 8.01
N ALA A 67 -7.75 0.13 6.81
CA ALA A 67 -6.70 0.93 6.21
C ALA A 67 -6.87 2.37 6.68
N VAL A 68 -5.86 2.92 7.36
CA VAL A 68 -5.80 4.34 7.71
C VAL A 68 -4.84 5.03 6.76
N ILE A 69 -5.33 6.05 6.07
CA ILE A 69 -4.67 6.73 4.95
C ILE A 69 -4.35 8.15 5.40
N PHE A 70 -3.07 8.45 5.62
CA PHE A 70 -2.57 9.76 5.95
C PHE A 70 -2.15 10.48 4.66
N ARG A 71 -2.87 11.55 4.33
CA ARG A 71 -2.64 12.35 3.13
C ARG A 71 -1.72 13.53 3.40
N GLU A 72 -1.14 14.06 2.33
CA GLU A 72 -0.20 15.18 2.40
C GLU A 72 -0.85 16.49 2.90
N ASP A 73 -2.14 16.68 2.62
CA ASP A 73 -2.93 17.82 3.11
C ASP A 73 -3.32 17.70 4.60
N GLY A 74 -2.84 16.66 5.28
CA GLY A 74 -3.15 16.36 6.68
C GLY A 74 -4.51 15.67 6.88
N LYS A 75 -5.27 15.41 5.82
CA LYS A 75 -6.49 14.62 5.90
C LYS A 75 -6.16 13.17 6.25
N VAL A 76 -6.97 12.58 7.13
CA VAL A 76 -6.89 11.16 7.48
C VAL A 76 -8.18 10.46 7.09
N ASP A 77 -8.08 9.53 6.14
CA ASP A 77 -9.20 8.68 5.74
C ASP A 77 -9.08 7.31 6.44
N LYS A 78 -10.22 6.68 6.71
CA LYS A 78 -10.30 5.34 7.29
C LYS A 78 -11.25 4.47 6.49
N VAL A 79 -10.74 3.36 5.97
CA VAL A 79 -11.50 2.39 5.17
C VAL A 79 -11.53 1.06 5.91
N ILE A 80 -12.72 0.49 6.09
CA ILE A 80 -12.85 -0.86 6.67
C ILE A 80 -12.30 -1.90 5.69
N LEU A 81 -11.48 -2.82 6.19
CA LEU A 81 -10.95 -3.92 5.40
C LEU A 81 -11.92 -5.12 5.51
N PRO A 82 -12.49 -5.59 4.39
CA PRO A 82 -13.39 -6.74 4.40
C PRO A 82 -12.64 -8.06 4.62
N GLU A 83 -11.38 -8.14 4.21
CA GLU A 83 -10.46 -9.22 4.55
C GLU A 83 -9.38 -8.73 5.51
N THR A 84 -8.97 -9.58 6.44
CA THR A 84 -7.87 -9.26 7.36
C THR A 84 -6.53 -9.27 6.62
N TYR A 85 -5.56 -8.52 7.14
CA TYR A 85 -4.18 -8.58 6.69
C TYR A 85 -3.64 -10.01 6.66
N GLU A 86 -3.93 -10.79 7.70
CA GLU A 86 -3.50 -12.19 7.79
C GLU A 86 -4.12 -13.05 6.69
N ASN A 87 -5.39 -12.83 6.33
CA ASN A 87 -6.04 -13.53 5.22
C ASN A 87 -5.43 -13.14 3.87
N ILE A 88 -5.15 -11.85 3.65
CA ILE A 88 -4.49 -11.38 2.44
C ILE A 88 -3.11 -12.01 2.28
N VAL A 89 -2.33 -12.04 3.36
CA VAL A 89 -1.04 -12.74 3.37
C VAL A 89 -1.22 -14.21 3.01
N ALA A 90 -2.20 -14.90 3.61
CA ALA A 90 -2.46 -16.30 3.32
C ALA A 90 -2.84 -16.55 1.85
N ILE A 91 -3.55 -15.62 1.20
CA ILE A 91 -3.89 -15.69 -0.22
C ILE A 91 -2.62 -15.63 -1.10
N TYR A 92 -1.70 -14.71 -0.79
CA TYR A 92 -0.41 -14.63 -1.49
C TYR A 92 0.44 -15.89 -1.24
N GLU A 93 0.52 -16.36 0.01
CA GLU A 93 1.27 -17.56 0.38
C GLU A 93 0.71 -18.82 -0.32
N ALA A 94 -0.62 -18.95 -0.44
CA ALA A 94 -1.27 -20.04 -1.16
C ALA A 94 -1.00 -20.03 -2.67
N LYS A 95 -0.72 -18.85 -3.25
CA LYS A 95 -0.28 -18.69 -4.65
C LYS A 95 1.23 -18.96 -4.84
N GLY A 96 1.96 -19.26 -3.77
CA GLY A 96 3.40 -19.54 -3.81
C GLY A 96 4.31 -18.34 -3.56
N PHE A 97 3.75 -17.18 -3.20
CA PHE A 97 4.53 -16.00 -2.86
C PHE A 97 5.00 -16.06 -1.41
N LYS A 98 6.24 -15.64 -1.15
CA LYS A 98 6.77 -15.56 0.22
C LYS A 98 6.65 -14.13 0.72
N VAL A 99 5.62 -13.84 1.51
CA VAL A 99 5.44 -12.51 2.10
C VAL A 99 6.45 -12.29 3.24
N GLU A 100 7.25 -11.24 3.13
CA GLU A 100 8.21 -10.85 4.15
C GLU A 100 7.54 -9.92 5.15
N LYS A 101 7.02 -10.52 6.23
CA LYS A 101 6.37 -9.79 7.32
C LYS A 101 7.41 -8.89 8.02
N TYR A 102 7.09 -7.61 8.19
CA TYR A 102 7.85 -6.66 9.02
C TYR A 102 9.28 -6.29 8.56
N ALA A 103 9.55 -6.26 7.26
CA ALA A 103 10.79 -5.63 6.78
C ALA A 103 10.65 -4.09 6.89
N GLN A 104 11.30 -3.50 7.90
CA GLN A 104 11.23 -2.06 8.21
C GLN A 104 11.69 -1.13 7.07
N GLU A 105 12.39 -1.65 6.07
CA GLU A 105 12.94 -0.85 4.96
C GLU A 105 12.37 -1.25 3.59
N PHE A 106 11.97 -2.51 3.39
CA PHE A 106 11.43 -3.01 2.12
C PHE A 106 10.52 -4.22 2.32
N SER A 107 9.26 -3.99 2.72
CA SER A 107 8.22 -5.03 2.63
C SER A 107 7.98 -5.36 1.16
N ASN A 108 7.72 -6.62 0.84
CA ASN A 108 7.28 -7.04 -0.49
C ASN A 108 5.75 -7.09 -0.61
N LEU A 109 5.03 -6.70 0.44
CA LEU A 109 3.59 -6.51 0.47
C LEU A 109 3.27 -5.05 0.84
N HIS A 110 2.46 -4.42 0.01
CA HIS A 110 2.03 -3.04 0.14
C HIS A 110 0.51 -2.92 0.00
N LEU A 111 -0.03 -1.79 0.43
CA LEU A 111 -1.40 -1.35 0.16
C LEU A 111 -1.31 -0.01 -0.54
N PHE A 112 -1.78 0.07 -1.79
CA PHE A 112 -1.72 1.27 -2.61
C PHE A 112 -3.09 1.85 -2.89
N GLU A 113 -3.17 3.17 -2.97
CA GLU A 113 -4.32 3.87 -3.55
C GLU A 113 -4.04 4.17 -5.03
N ILE A 114 -4.78 3.53 -5.93
CA ILE A 114 -4.66 3.71 -7.38
C ILE A 114 -6.04 4.08 -7.91
N ASN A 115 -6.14 5.22 -8.62
CA ASN A 115 -7.40 5.74 -9.16
C ASN A 115 -8.54 5.83 -8.12
N GLY A 116 -8.20 6.21 -6.87
CA GLY A 116 -9.15 6.35 -5.76
C GLY A 116 -9.66 5.04 -5.16
N LYS A 117 -9.02 3.91 -5.48
CA LYS A 117 -9.32 2.59 -4.91
C LYS A 117 -8.08 1.99 -4.26
N LEU A 118 -8.30 1.20 -3.21
CA LEU A 118 -7.22 0.50 -2.51
C LEU A 118 -6.97 -0.89 -3.12
N TYR A 119 -5.70 -1.21 -3.27
CA TYR A 119 -5.23 -2.49 -3.79
C TYR A 119 -4.08 -3.01 -2.94
N TRP A 120 -4.15 -4.28 -2.56
CA TRP A 120 -2.99 -4.99 -2.05
C TRP A 120 -2.06 -5.27 -3.21
N ASN A 121 -0.76 -5.06 -3.03
CA ASN A 121 0.25 -5.38 -4.02
C ASN A 121 1.34 -6.23 -3.38
N PHE A 122 1.60 -7.40 -3.94
CA PHE A 122 2.84 -8.12 -3.72
C PHE A 122 3.81 -7.78 -4.84
N SER A 123 5.02 -7.35 -4.49
CA SER A 123 6.08 -7.02 -5.45
C SER A 123 7.38 -7.75 -5.09
N SER A 124 7.83 -8.65 -5.97
CA SER A 124 9.13 -9.31 -5.80
C SER A 124 9.79 -9.61 -7.14
N LYS A 125 11.05 -9.20 -7.31
CA LYS A 125 11.90 -9.53 -8.47
C LYS A 125 11.23 -9.32 -9.84
N GLY A 126 10.40 -8.28 -9.98
CA GLY A 126 9.73 -7.94 -11.23
C GLY A 126 8.37 -8.63 -11.45
N GLU A 127 7.88 -9.37 -10.46
CA GLU A 127 6.50 -9.85 -10.42
C GLU A 127 5.68 -8.94 -9.50
N ASP A 128 4.65 -8.32 -10.07
CA ASP A 128 3.64 -7.55 -9.34
C ASP A 128 2.30 -8.27 -9.44
N VAL A 129 1.75 -8.63 -8.29
CA VAL A 129 0.40 -9.20 -8.19
C VAL A 129 -0.45 -8.27 -7.36
N PHE A 130 -1.63 -7.94 -7.89
CA PHE A 130 -2.56 -7.04 -7.24
C PHE A 130 -3.83 -7.77 -6.84
N LEU A 131 -4.28 -7.53 -5.61
CA LEU A 131 -5.58 -7.97 -5.13
C LEU A 131 -6.45 -6.75 -4.76
N ASP A 132 -7.75 -6.84 -4.99
CA ASP A 132 -8.72 -5.96 -4.37
C ASP A 132 -8.77 -6.17 -2.84
N LEU A 133 -9.54 -5.35 -2.14
CA LEU A 133 -9.68 -5.47 -0.68
C LEU A 133 -10.30 -6.79 -0.21
N TYR A 134 -10.96 -7.54 -1.10
CA TYR A 134 -11.57 -8.84 -0.84
C TYR A 134 -10.65 -10.02 -1.18
N GLY A 135 -9.38 -9.74 -1.54
CA GLY A 135 -8.40 -10.76 -1.89
C GLY A 135 -8.57 -11.36 -3.28
N LYS A 136 -9.33 -10.72 -4.18
CA LYS A 136 -9.47 -11.15 -5.57
C LYS A 136 -8.45 -10.44 -6.45
N GLU A 137 -7.82 -11.19 -7.35
CA GLU A 137 -6.84 -10.61 -8.27
C GLU A 137 -7.50 -9.61 -9.22
N GLU A 138 -6.98 -8.37 -9.20
CA GLU A 138 -7.48 -7.27 -10.02
C GLU A 138 -6.30 -6.41 -10.46
N TYR A 139 -6.10 -6.27 -11.77
CA TYR A 139 -5.07 -5.38 -12.31
C TYR A 139 -5.57 -3.93 -12.28
N PRO A 140 -4.94 -3.03 -11.51
CA PRO A 140 -5.41 -1.65 -11.34
C PRO A 140 -5.06 -0.75 -12.53
N LEU A 141 -4.15 -1.22 -13.39
CA LEU A 141 -3.71 -0.56 -14.62
C LEU A 141 -4.23 -1.35 -15.82
N LYS A 142 -5.52 -1.22 -16.15
CA LYS A 142 -5.98 -1.64 -17.48
C LYS A 142 -5.40 -0.66 -18.50
N GLN A 143 -4.57 -1.16 -19.41
CA GLN A 143 -4.32 -0.46 -20.67
C GLN A 143 -5.65 -0.43 -21.43
N ASP A 144 -6.26 0.74 -21.53
CA ASP A 144 -7.24 0.98 -22.57
C ASP A 144 -6.49 0.90 -23.90
N ASN A 145 -6.57 -0.24 -24.57
CA ASN A 145 -6.13 -0.38 -25.96
C ASN A 145 -7.07 0.49 -26.82
N TYR A 146 -6.63 1.71 -27.14
CA TYR A 146 -7.19 2.51 -28.23
C TYR A 146 -6.47 2.18 -29.54
#